data_AF-A0A930HYL9-F1
#
_entry.id   AF-A0A930HYL9-F1
#
_cell.length_a   1.000
_cell.length_b   1.000
_cell.length_c   1.000
_cell.angle_alpha   90.00
_cell.angle_beta   90.00
_cell.angle_gamma   90.00
#
_symmetry.space_group_name_H-M   'P 1'
#
loop_
_entity.id
_entity.type
_entity.pdbx_description
1 polymer ?
#
loop_
_entity_poly.entity_id
_entity_poly.type
_entity_poly.pdbx_seq_one_letter_code
_entity_poly.pdbx_strand_id
1 'polypeptide(L)'
;MEKKKLSLAYALKEYARVNGESDPIFEDNRCFTFDDIKAAFNAGRESVVESIPELEWKGCAPFIHAATPIGRYNIDNFGIWLLRFNGKEIPLSTGSSLEAAQQAANEDYKQRIKQALGL
;
A
#
# COMPACT_ATOMS: atom_id res chain seq x y z
N MET A 1 8.75 -5.53 14.79
CA MET A 1 8.02 -6.82 14.76
C MET A 1 8.27 -7.43 13.40
N GLU A 2 8.83 -8.64 13.27
CA GLU A 2 8.93 -9.29 11.96
C GLU A 2 7.55 -9.39 11.32
N LYS A 3 7.42 -9.02 10.04
CA LYS A 3 6.14 -8.90 9.33
C LYS A 3 5.34 -10.22 9.27
N LYS A 4 6.02 -11.38 9.34
CA LYS A 4 5.41 -12.72 9.52
C LYS A 4 4.58 -12.83 10.81
N LYS A 5 4.82 -11.97 11.80
CA LYS A 5 4.07 -11.94 13.06
C LYS A 5 2.73 -11.21 12.94
N LEU A 6 2.51 -10.37 11.92
CA LEU A 6 1.27 -9.58 11.79
C LEU A 6 0.05 -10.47 11.52
N SER A 7 0.13 -11.35 10.52
CA SER A 7 -0.99 -12.26 10.21
C SER A 7 -1.25 -13.25 11.33
N LEU A 8 -0.20 -13.77 11.97
CA LEU A 8 -0.33 -14.67 13.12
C LEU A 8 -0.93 -13.96 14.34
N ALA A 9 -0.45 -12.76 14.67
CA ALA A 9 -0.99 -11.98 15.79
C ALA A 9 -2.46 -11.61 15.57
N TYR A 10 -2.82 -11.24 14.32
CA TYR A 10 -4.20 -11.00 13.95
C TYR A 10 -5.06 -12.26 14.09
N ALA A 11 -4.58 -13.40 13.57
CA ALA A 11 -5.31 -14.65 13.64
C ALA A 11 -5.51 -15.12 15.10
N LEU A 12 -4.50 -14.99 15.96
CA LEU A 12 -4.61 -15.27 17.41
C LEU A 12 -5.65 -14.38 18.09
N LYS A 13 -5.61 -13.07 17.81
CA LYS A 13 -6.55 -12.11 18.38
C LYS A 13 -8.00 -12.41 17.94
N GLU A 14 -8.23 -12.64 16.66
CA GLU A 14 -9.57 -12.91 16.14
C GLU A 14 -10.09 -14.28 16.57
N TYR A 15 -9.23 -15.29 16.62
CA TYR A 15 -9.61 -16.60 17.14
C TYR A 15 -10.03 -16.52 18.62
N ALA A 16 -9.29 -15.78 19.45
CA ALA A 16 -9.66 -15.54 20.85
C ALA A 16 -10.97 -14.72 20.97
N ARG A 17 -11.14 -13.68 20.14
CA ARG A 17 -12.35 -12.85 20.14
C ARG A 17 -13.62 -13.64 19.78
N VAL A 18 -13.52 -14.56 18.82
CA VAL A 18 -14.66 -15.35 18.33
C VAL A 18 -15.02 -16.47 19.30
N ASN A 19 -14.03 -17.11 19.93
CA ASN A 19 -14.29 -18.22 20.85
C ASN A 19 -14.55 -17.78 22.31
N GLY A 20 -14.18 -16.56 22.70
CA GLY A 20 -14.37 -16.06 24.06
C GLY A 20 -13.54 -16.83 25.11
N GLU A 21 -14.10 -16.98 26.32
CA GLU A 21 -13.56 -17.86 27.39
C GLU A 21 -14.12 -19.29 27.34
N SER A 22 -15.09 -19.55 26.45
CA SER A 22 -15.71 -20.85 26.28
C SER A 22 -14.79 -21.83 25.57
N ASP A 23 -14.98 -23.13 25.83
CA ASP A 23 -14.41 -24.22 25.03
C ASP A 23 -14.55 -23.89 23.54
N PRO A 24 -13.58 -24.26 22.68
CA PRO A 24 -13.60 -23.88 21.28
C PRO A 24 -14.98 -24.25 20.72
N ILE A 25 -15.72 -23.26 20.22
CA ILE A 25 -17.13 -23.41 19.80
C ILE A 25 -17.26 -24.52 18.73
N PHE A 26 -16.13 -24.93 18.17
CA PHE A 26 -16.00 -25.88 17.09
C PHE A 26 -14.69 -26.68 17.21
N GLU A 27 -14.54 -27.61 18.15
CA GLU A 27 -13.40 -28.56 18.05
C GLU A 27 -13.52 -29.46 16.82
N ASP A 28 -14.74 -29.92 16.51
CA ASP A 28 -15.04 -30.85 15.40
C ASP A 28 -15.74 -30.23 14.18
N ASN A 29 -16.10 -28.93 14.21
CA ASN A 29 -16.89 -28.31 13.13
C ASN A 29 -16.43 -26.88 12.80
N ARG A 30 -15.10 -26.68 12.69
CA ARG A 30 -14.51 -25.35 12.47
C ARG A 30 -14.95 -24.78 11.12
N CYS A 31 -15.72 -23.70 11.13
CA CYS A 31 -16.02 -22.97 9.90
C CYS A 31 -14.76 -22.39 9.23
N PHE A 32 -13.73 -22.06 10.01
CA PHE A 32 -12.45 -21.51 9.54
C PHE A 32 -11.29 -21.95 10.44
N THR A 33 -10.12 -22.19 9.85
CA THR A 33 -8.86 -22.47 10.54
C THR A 33 -8.02 -21.20 10.74
N PHE A 34 -6.97 -21.29 11.58
CA PHE A 34 -5.97 -20.23 11.70
C PHE A 34 -5.30 -19.90 10.36
N ASP A 35 -5.10 -20.91 9.50
CA ASP A 35 -4.51 -20.72 8.18
C ASP A 35 -5.45 -19.95 7.26
N ASP A 36 -6.76 -20.21 7.32
CA ASP A 36 -7.77 -19.46 6.56
C ASP A 36 -7.78 -17.98 6.97
N ILE A 37 -7.70 -17.68 8.26
CA ILE A 37 -7.66 -16.29 8.76
C ILE A 37 -6.37 -15.59 8.29
N LYS A 38 -5.23 -16.27 8.35
CA LYS A 38 -3.95 -15.72 7.86
C LYS A 38 -4.01 -15.47 6.34
N ALA A 39 -4.57 -16.40 5.59
CA ALA A 39 -4.73 -16.29 4.14
C ALA A 39 -5.64 -15.10 3.78
N ALA A 40 -6.81 -14.99 4.42
CA ALA A 40 -7.73 -13.87 4.23
C ALA A 40 -7.10 -12.51 4.60
N PHE A 41 -6.35 -12.45 5.70
CA PHE A 41 -5.62 -11.24 6.10
C PHE A 41 -4.59 -10.80 5.06
N ASN A 42 -3.80 -11.75 4.52
CA ASN A 42 -2.81 -11.45 3.49
C ASN A 42 -3.47 -11.05 2.17
N ALA A 43 -4.48 -11.80 1.72
CA ALA A 43 -5.26 -11.48 0.51
C ALA A 43 -5.91 -10.09 0.60
N GLY A 44 -6.44 -9.73 1.77
CA GLY A 44 -6.99 -8.39 2.01
C GLY A 44 -5.93 -7.27 1.92
N ARG A 45 -4.69 -7.53 2.34
CA ARG A 45 -3.60 -6.55 2.20
C ARG A 45 -3.14 -6.40 0.77
N GLU A 46 -3.03 -7.51 0.05
CA GLU A 46 -2.66 -7.52 -1.37
C GLU A 46 -3.72 -6.82 -2.22
N SER A 47 -5.01 -7.07 -1.96
CA SER A 47 -6.11 -6.44 -2.69
C SER A 47 -6.18 -4.93 -2.50
N VAL A 48 -5.80 -4.41 -1.33
CA VAL A 48 -5.68 -2.96 -1.11
C VAL A 48 -4.68 -2.36 -2.09
N VAL A 49 -3.53 -2.99 -2.31
CA VAL A 49 -2.50 -2.44 -3.20
C VAL A 49 -2.96 -2.42 -4.65
N GLU A 50 -3.60 -3.49 -5.11
CA GLU A 50 -4.08 -3.60 -6.49
C GLU A 50 -5.29 -2.71 -6.78
N SER A 51 -6.08 -2.35 -5.75
CA SER A 51 -7.25 -1.47 -5.89
C SER A 51 -6.94 0.02 -5.75
N ILE A 52 -5.69 0.40 -5.45
CA ILE A 52 -5.34 1.82 -5.28
C ILE A 52 -5.44 2.56 -6.62
N PRO A 53 -6.23 3.64 -6.68
CA PRO A 53 -6.33 4.44 -7.88
C PRO A 53 -5.00 5.13 -8.18
N GLU A 54 -4.80 5.44 -9.46
CA GLU A 54 -3.71 6.29 -9.90
C GLU A 54 -3.82 7.69 -9.28
N LEU A 55 -2.68 8.39 -9.22
CA LEU A 55 -2.58 9.72 -8.69
C LEU A 55 -3.41 10.71 -9.51
N GLU A 56 -4.27 11.47 -8.82
CA GLU A 56 -5.03 12.56 -9.43
C GLU A 56 -4.16 13.81 -9.51
N TRP A 57 -3.76 14.17 -10.73
CA TRP A 57 -2.88 15.30 -10.99
C TRP A 57 -3.64 16.63 -11.08
N LYS A 58 -3.08 17.66 -10.46
CA LYS A 58 -3.59 19.04 -10.45
C LYS A 58 -2.50 20.02 -10.87
N GLY A 59 -2.92 21.17 -11.38
CA GLY A 59 -2.02 22.21 -11.88
C GLY A 59 -1.66 22.01 -13.35
N CYS A 60 -0.69 22.79 -13.82
CA CYS A 60 -0.16 22.74 -15.18
C CYS A 60 1.35 22.94 -15.16
N ALA A 61 2.04 22.56 -16.24
CA ALA A 61 3.46 22.81 -16.36
C ALA A 61 3.78 24.31 -16.16
N PRO A 62 4.84 24.66 -15.40
CA PRO A 62 5.90 23.77 -14.94
C PRO A 62 5.65 23.11 -13.57
N PHE A 63 4.49 23.26 -12.93
CA PHE A 63 4.24 22.78 -11.57
C PHE A 63 2.97 21.92 -11.48
N ILE A 64 3.14 20.61 -11.58
CA ILE A 64 2.05 19.62 -11.50
C ILE A 64 2.17 18.88 -10.17
N HIS A 65 1.07 18.60 -9.48
CA HIS A 65 1.11 17.92 -8.19
C HIS A 65 -0.05 16.97 -7.98
N ALA A 66 0.14 15.97 -7.12
CA ALA A 66 -0.90 15.06 -6.65
C ALA A 66 -0.79 14.92 -5.13
N ALA A 67 -1.89 15.19 -4.43
CA ALA A 67 -1.97 15.02 -2.98
C ALA A 67 -2.49 13.62 -2.65
N THR A 68 -1.87 12.96 -1.67
CA THR A 68 -2.26 11.66 -1.14
C THR A 68 -2.37 11.74 0.38
N PRO A 69 -3.04 10.78 1.04
CA PRO A 69 -3.10 10.75 2.51
C PRO A 69 -1.73 10.66 3.21
N ILE A 70 -0.69 10.19 2.51
CA ILE A 70 0.66 9.98 3.07
C ILE A 70 1.69 11.04 2.63
N GLY A 71 1.30 11.98 1.77
CA GLY A 71 2.20 13.01 1.27
C GLY A 71 1.79 13.55 -0.10
N ARG A 72 2.67 14.36 -0.69
CA ARG A 72 2.43 15.02 -1.98
C ARG A 72 3.53 14.66 -2.98
N TYR A 73 3.09 14.27 -4.17
CA TYR A 73 3.94 14.20 -5.36
C TYR A 73 3.95 15.54 -6.09
N ASN A 74 5.11 15.93 -6.60
CA ASN A 74 5.26 17.07 -7.51
C ASN A 74 6.05 16.62 -8.73
N ILE A 75 5.62 17.09 -9.90
CA ILE A 75 6.35 16.99 -11.15
C ILE A 75 6.64 18.42 -11.60
N ASP A 76 7.93 18.78 -11.54
CA ASP A 76 8.42 20.10 -11.91
C ASP A 76 9.10 20.05 -13.28
N ASN A 77 8.97 21.10 -14.11
CA ASN A 77 9.68 21.22 -15.38
C ASN A 77 10.60 22.45 -15.42
N PHE A 78 11.91 22.20 -15.45
CA PHE A 78 12.94 23.24 -15.59
C PHE A 78 13.83 23.02 -16.82
N GLY A 79 13.23 22.54 -17.92
CA GLY A 79 13.96 22.02 -19.10
C GLY A 79 14.22 20.51 -19.02
N ILE A 80 14.01 19.92 -17.85
CA ILE A 80 13.89 18.49 -17.58
C ILE A 80 12.73 18.27 -16.61
N TRP A 81 12.11 17.10 -16.68
CA TRP A 81 11.08 16.69 -15.72
C TRP A 81 11.71 16.12 -14.45
N LEU A 82 11.31 16.66 -13.30
CA LEU A 82 11.75 16.22 -11.98
C LEU A 82 10.55 15.67 -11.21
N LEU A 83 10.68 14.46 -10.64
CA LEU A 83 9.66 13.88 -9.77
C LEU A 83 10.11 13.97 -8.30
N ARG A 84 9.21 14.42 -7.42
CA ARG A 84 9.49 14.55 -5.98
C ARG A 84 8.33 14.06 -5.14
N PHE A 85 8.63 13.41 -4.03
CA PHE A 85 7.67 13.09 -2.97
C PHE A 85 8.06 13.80 -1.67
N ASN A 86 7.17 14.64 -1.13
CA ASN A 86 7.43 15.48 0.06
C ASN A 86 8.76 16.25 -0.03
N GLY A 87 9.09 16.77 -1.22
CA GLY A 87 10.32 17.52 -1.49
C GLY A 87 11.56 16.66 -1.72
N LYS A 88 11.50 15.35 -1.51
CA LYS A 88 12.60 14.42 -1.83
C LYS A 88 12.48 13.95 -3.28
N GLU A 89 13.56 14.07 -4.03
CA GLU A 89 13.63 13.61 -5.42
C GLU A 89 13.46 12.08 -5.53
N ILE A 90 12.69 11.67 -6.53
CA ILE A 90 12.57 10.30 -6.98
C ILE A 90 13.28 10.23 -8.33
N PRO A 91 14.30 9.37 -8.48
CA PRO A 91 15.08 9.30 -9.71
C PRO A 91 14.20 9.04 -10.94
N LEU A 92 14.41 9.85 -11.98
CA LEU A 92 13.88 9.66 -13.31
C LEU A 92 15.04 9.54 -14.31
N SER A 93 14.81 8.81 -15.39
CA SER A 93 15.77 8.78 -16.51
C SER A 93 15.86 10.16 -17.15
N THR A 94 17.06 10.54 -17.58
CA THR A 94 17.27 11.79 -18.31
C THR A 94 16.40 11.82 -19.57
N GLY A 95 15.64 12.89 -19.78
CA GLY A 95 14.76 13.04 -20.93
C GLY A 95 13.43 12.29 -20.83
N SER A 96 13.06 11.74 -19.66
CA SER A 96 11.71 11.21 -19.41
C SER A 96 10.61 12.21 -19.79
N SER A 97 9.49 11.74 -20.33
CA SER A 97 8.31 12.58 -20.61
C SER A 97 7.50 12.85 -19.33
N LEU A 98 6.49 13.72 -19.43
CA LEU A 98 5.53 13.93 -18.35
C LEU A 98 4.79 12.62 -18.00
N GLU A 99 4.35 11.87 -19.00
CA GLU A 99 3.65 10.59 -18.81
C GLU A 99 4.56 9.58 -18.10
N ALA A 100 5.85 9.52 -18.46
CA ALA A 100 6.82 8.67 -17.78
C ALA A 100 7.02 9.08 -16.32
N ALA A 101 7.04 10.38 -16.02
CA ALA A 101 7.10 10.87 -14.65
C ALA A 101 5.83 10.53 -13.84
N GLN A 102 4.64 10.62 -14.47
CA GLN A 102 3.38 10.25 -13.85
C GLN A 102 3.32 8.74 -13.56
N GLN A 103 3.77 7.91 -14.50
CA GLN A 103 3.86 6.47 -14.33
C GLN A 103 4.82 6.10 -13.19
N ALA A 104 6.01 6.70 -13.15
CA ALA A 104 6.98 6.48 -12.08
C ALA A 104 6.42 6.88 -10.70
N ALA A 105 5.64 7.96 -10.63
CA ALA A 105 4.98 8.38 -9.40
C ALA A 105 3.90 7.38 -8.93
N ASN A 106 3.11 6.82 -9.85
CA ASN A 106 2.12 5.78 -9.55
C ASN A 106 2.80 4.51 -9.01
N GLU A 107 3.90 4.09 -9.61
CA GLU A 107 4.68 2.93 -9.16
C GLU A 107 5.31 3.17 -7.78
N ASP A 108 5.94 4.32 -7.56
CA ASP A 108 6.51 4.70 -6.26
C ASP A 108 5.41 4.75 -5.18
N TYR A 109 4.23 5.29 -5.50
CA TYR A 109 3.09 5.32 -4.58
C TYR A 109 2.63 3.92 -4.18
N LYS A 110 2.44 3.02 -5.15
CA LYS A 110 2.11 1.62 -4.89
C LYS A 110 3.18 0.94 -4.03
N GLN A 111 4.46 1.17 -4.28
CA GLN A 111 5.56 0.60 -3.50
C GLN A 111 5.60 1.13 -2.05
N ARG A 112 5.36 2.42 -1.84
CA ARG A 112 5.25 2.98 -0.48
C ARG A 112 4.12 2.32 0.32
N ILE A 113 2.99 2.07 -0.33
CA ILE A 113 1.85 1.42 0.32
C ILE A 113 2.17 -0.04 0.61
N LYS A 114 2.78 -0.79 -0.32
CA LYS A 114 3.30 -2.14 -0.05
C LYS A 114 4.21 -2.16 1.17
N GLN A 115 5.18 -1.24 1.23
CA GLN A 115 6.11 -1.16 2.35
C GLN A 115 5.41 -0.88 3.68
N ALA A 116 4.45 0.05 3.69
CA ALA A 116 3.66 0.41 4.87
C ALA A 116 2.76 -0.73 5.34
N LEU A 117 2.15 -1.45 4.40
CA LEU A 117 1.36 -2.65 4.69
C LEU A 117 2.24 -3.82 5.13
N GLY A 118 3.52 -3.82 4.78
CA GLY A 118 4.46 -4.89 5.07
C GLY A 118 4.44 -6.03 4.06
N LEU A 119 4.08 -5.73 2.82
CA LEU A 119 4.18 -6.62 1.67
C LEU A 119 5.56 -6.54 1.03
#